data_AF-A0A7Y3A9Q8-F1
#
_entry.id   AF-A0A7Y3A9Q8-F1
#
_cell.length_a   1.000
_cell.length_b   1.000
_cell.length_c   1.000
_cell.angle_alpha   90.00
_cell.angle_beta   90.00
_cell.angle_gamma   90.00
#
_symmetry.space_group_name_H-M   'P 1'
#
loop_
_entity.id
_entity.type
_entity.pdbx_description
1 polymer ?
#
loop_
_entity_poly.entity_id
_entity_poly.type
_entity_poly.pdbx_seq_one_letter_code
_entity_poly.pdbx_strand_id
1 'polypeptide(L)'
;MIALWIGMIVLGLGLAIYASRRAVGHASALAAGTRIPPFFIGVTLLAIGTDLPEIANSIVSSVSGHGDLNVGDGVGSTVTQVTLVLAILPLVGGSFVVGRSRVLAPGLLTAGALLGIAALLGDGHFSRSDGIILMLMWVLASAIVWFRNPPGAEPAMAVPSRRKTFHAANTFMSLALVGAGATAAVFGFIEISEEFGVPEFIIAFFA
;
A
#
# COMPACT_ATOMS: atom_id res chain seq x y z
N MET A 1 -19.91 -15.58 -19.69
CA MET A 1 -19.71 -14.59 -18.61
C MET A 1 -18.43 -14.90 -17.86
N ILE A 2 -18.31 -16.05 -17.18
CA ILE A 2 -17.09 -16.55 -16.52
C ILE A 2 -15.76 -16.27 -17.27
N ALA A 3 -15.66 -16.63 -18.56
CA ALA A 3 -14.42 -16.44 -19.32
C ALA A 3 -13.98 -14.96 -19.44
N LEU A 4 -14.94 -14.03 -19.46
CA LEU A 4 -14.65 -12.59 -19.45
C LEU A 4 -14.10 -12.15 -18.10
N TRP A 5 -14.68 -12.65 -17.00
CA TRP A 5 -14.22 -12.36 -15.65
C TRP A 5 -12.83 -12.90 -15.37
N ILE A 6 -12.55 -14.13 -15.78
CA ILE A 6 -11.20 -14.71 -15.74
C ILE A 6 -10.23 -13.85 -16.56
N GLY A 7 -10.64 -13.42 -17.76
CA GLY A 7 -9.87 -12.49 -18.59
C GLY A 7 -9.56 -11.18 -17.85
N MET A 8 -10.54 -10.60 -17.16
CA MET A 8 -10.38 -9.37 -16.39
C MET A 8 -9.42 -9.54 -15.21
N ILE A 9 -9.48 -10.67 -14.49
CA ILE A 9 -8.51 -11.02 -13.43
C ILE A 9 -7.09 -11.11 -14.01
N VAL A 10 -6.90 -11.91 -15.05
CA VAL A 10 -5.57 -12.16 -15.61
C VAL A 10 -4.96 -10.87 -16.20
N LEU A 11 -5.75 -10.12 -16.95
CA LEU A 11 -5.30 -8.86 -17.56
C LEU A 11 -5.10 -7.76 -16.50
N GLY A 12 -5.96 -7.68 -15.50
CA GLY A 12 -5.85 -6.73 -14.39
C GLY A 12 -4.58 -6.97 -13.56
N LEU A 13 -4.34 -8.22 -13.16
CA LEU A 13 -3.10 -8.61 -12.45
C LEU A 13 -1.86 -8.39 -13.33
N GLY A 14 -1.94 -8.73 -14.62
CA GLY A 14 -0.85 -8.49 -15.58
C GLY A 14 -0.50 -7.01 -15.69
N LEU A 15 -1.52 -6.15 -15.79
CA LEU A 15 -1.37 -4.70 -15.81
C LEU A 15 -0.76 -4.18 -14.50
N ALA A 16 -1.26 -4.65 -13.35
CA ALA A 16 -0.78 -4.23 -12.04
C ALA A 16 0.70 -4.59 -11.84
N ILE A 17 1.11 -5.82 -12.22
CA ILE A 17 2.51 -6.25 -12.14
C ILE A 17 3.40 -5.40 -13.06
N TYR A 18 2.96 -5.16 -14.29
CA TYR A 18 3.71 -4.36 -15.25
C TYR A 18 3.88 -2.90 -14.78
N ALA A 19 2.78 -2.30 -14.32
CA ALA A 19 2.75 -0.93 -13.84
C ALA A 19 3.56 -0.79 -12.54
N SER A 20 3.49 -1.75 -11.62
CA SER A 20 4.25 -1.73 -10.36
C SER A 20 5.76 -1.71 -10.62
N ARG A 21 6.26 -2.55 -11.55
CA ARG A 21 7.67 -2.52 -11.95
C ARG A 21 8.11 -1.16 -12.48
N ARG A 22 7.24 -0.48 -13.25
CA ARG A 22 7.50 0.88 -13.73
C ARG A 22 7.43 1.92 -12.63
N ALA A 23 6.47 1.83 -11.73
CA ALA A 23 6.35 2.71 -10.58
C ALA A 23 7.63 2.68 -9.74
N VAL A 24 8.13 1.47 -9.39
CA VAL A 24 9.38 1.30 -8.63
C VAL A 24 10.58 1.88 -9.39
N GLY A 25 10.68 1.63 -10.70
CA GLY A 25 11.77 2.17 -11.52
C GLY A 25 11.78 3.71 -11.60
N HIS A 26 10.62 4.33 -11.83
CA HIS A 26 10.51 5.79 -11.89
C HIS A 26 10.64 6.45 -10.52
N ALA A 27 10.14 5.81 -9.46
CA ALA A 27 10.29 6.26 -8.08
C ALA A 27 11.76 6.22 -7.63
N SER A 28 12.50 5.17 -8.00
CA SER A 28 13.94 5.06 -7.73
C SER A 28 14.72 6.15 -8.46
N ALA A 29 14.40 6.40 -9.73
CA ALA A 29 14.99 7.50 -10.50
C ALA A 29 14.64 8.88 -9.91
N LEU A 30 13.42 9.05 -9.40
CA LEU A 30 13.02 10.26 -8.69
C LEU A 30 13.85 10.46 -7.42
N ALA A 31 14.04 9.41 -6.60
CA ALA A 31 14.93 9.42 -5.43
C ALA A 31 16.35 9.87 -5.79
N ALA A 32 16.94 9.28 -6.84
CA ALA A 32 18.27 9.67 -7.32
C ALA A 32 18.33 11.16 -7.69
N GLY A 33 17.31 11.67 -8.39
CA GLY A 33 17.24 13.07 -8.82
C GLY A 33 16.98 14.06 -7.68
N THR A 34 16.33 13.65 -6.59
CA THR A 34 15.98 14.51 -5.45
C THR A 34 16.91 14.36 -4.24
N ARG A 35 17.83 13.38 -4.27
CA ARG A 35 18.65 12.96 -3.11
C ARG A 35 17.83 12.45 -1.93
N ILE A 36 16.55 12.16 -2.14
CA ILE A 36 15.69 11.52 -1.14
C ILE A 36 16.07 10.03 -1.08
N PRO A 37 16.21 9.44 0.11
CA PRO A 37 16.52 8.03 0.23
C PRO A 37 15.44 7.15 -0.46
N PRO A 38 15.83 6.20 -1.31
CA PRO A 38 14.92 5.20 -1.90
C PRO A 38 14.00 4.54 -0.89
N PHE A 39 14.52 4.20 0.29
CA PHE A 39 13.72 3.60 1.34
C PHE A 39 12.57 4.53 1.79
N PHE A 40 12.85 5.83 1.92
CA PHE A 40 11.85 6.82 2.28
C PHE A 40 10.77 6.97 1.20
N ILE A 41 11.15 6.96 -0.08
CA ILE A 41 10.19 6.94 -1.20
C ILE A 41 9.31 5.69 -1.14
N GLY A 42 9.89 4.53 -0.80
CA GLY A 42 9.18 3.28 -0.60
C GLY A 42 8.10 3.38 0.48
N VAL A 43 8.47 3.82 1.68
CA VAL A 43 7.54 3.90 2.83
C VAL A 43 6.55 5.06 2.74
N THR A 44 6.69 5.98 1.78
CA THR A 44 5.78 7.12 1.61
C THR A 44 5.09 7.08 0.26
N LEU A 45 5.75 7.56 -0.80
CA LEU A 45 5.15 7.74 -2.12
C LEU A 45 4.61 6.43 -2.70
N LEU A 46 5.38 5.34 -2.62
CA LEU A 46 4.94 4.05 -3.16
C LEU A 46 3.82 3.45 -2.29
N ALA A 47 3.99 3.42 -0.97
CA ALA A 47 2.98 2.91 -0.04
C ALA A 47 1.64 3.65 -0.17
N ILE A 48 1.63 4.98 -0.04
CA ILE A 48 0.40 5.77 -0.23
C ILE A 48 -0.18 5.53 -1.63
N GLY A 49 0.69 5.49 -2.64
CA GLY A 49 0.28 5.36 -4.04
C GLY A 49 -0.46 4.06 -4.35
N THR A 50 -0.04 2.95 -3.75
CA THR A 50 -0.71 1.66 -3.89
C THR A 50 -2.00 1.58 -3.08
N ASP A 51 -2.09 2.32 -1.98
CA ASP A 51 -3.23 2.31 -1.06
C ASP A 51 -4.32 3.33 -1.47
N LEU A 52 -4.07 4.21 -2.45
CA LEU A 52 -5.05 5.20 -2.93
C LEU A 52 -6.42 4.60 -3.33
N PRO A 53 -6.49 3.47 -4.09
CA PRO A 53 -7.77 2.85 -4.42
C PRO A 53 -8.50 2.36 -3.16
N GLU A 54 -7.79 1.76 -2.21
CA GLU A 54 -8.34 1.26 -0.93
C GLU A 54 -8.83 2.41 -0.06
N ILE A 55 -8.09 3.52 0.01
CA ILE A 55 -8.52 4.76 0.70
C ILE A 55 -9.82 5.28 0.08
N ALA A 56 -9.90 5.35 -1.25
CA ALA A 56 -11.10 5.80 -1.94
C ALA A 56 -12.30 4.88 -1.66
N ASN A 57 -12.09 3.56 -1.72
CA ASN A 57 -13.13 2.56 -1.42
C ASN A 57 -13.57 2.65 0.05
N SER A 58 -12.62 2.75 0.97
CA SER A 58 -12.85 2.90 2.41
C SER A 58 -13.66 4.16 2.75
N ILE A 59 -13.41 5.27 2.06
CA ILE A 59 -14.21 6.49 2.25
C ILE A 59 -15.64 6.26 1.76
N VAL A 60 -15.81 5.72 0.55
CA VAL A 60 -17.15 5.49 -0.04
C VAL A 60 -17.95 4.51 0.80
N SER A 61 -17.39 3.35 1.13
CA SER A 61 -18.06 2.31 1.92
C SER A 61 -18.40 2.79 3.34
N SER A 62 -17.54 3.61 3.96
CA SER A 62 -17.80 4.18 5.29
C SER A 62 -18.95 5.17 5.27
N VAL A 63 -19.00 6.05 4.26
CA VAL A 63 -20.13 6.98 4.05
C VAL A 63 -21.43 6.22 3.75
N SER A 64 -21.35 5.05 3.13
CA SER A 64 -22.47 4.15 2.87
C SER A 64 -22.93 3.34 4.09
N GLY A 65 -22.32 3.51 5.26
CA GLY A 65 -22.74 2.86 6.51
C GLY A 65 -22.02 1.55 6.84
N HIS A 66 -21.04 1.10 6.04
CA HIS A 66 -20.27 -0.13 6.25
C HIS A 66 -18.90 0.17 6.90
N GLY A 67 -18.90 1.05 7.90
CA GLY A 67 -17.66 1.51 8.55
C GLY A 67 -16.93 0.41 9.34
N ASP A 68 -17.68 -0.53 9.92
CA ASP A 68 -17.14 -1.68 10.64
C ASP A 68 -16.39 -2.64 9.72
N LEU A 69 -16.96 -2.92 8.55
CA LEU A 69 -16.32 -3.71 7.49
C LEU A 69 -15.01 -3.06 7.05
N ASN A 70 -14.99 -1.73 6.84
CA ASN A 70 -13.78 -1.03 6.41
C ASN A 70 -12.68 -0.98 7.48
N VAL A 71 -13.04 -0.89 8.75
CA VAL A 71 -12.06 -1.00 9.84
C VAL A 71 -11.47 -2.41 9.85
N GLY A 72 -12.32 -3.43 9.65
CA GLY A 72 -11.89 -4.83 9.51
C GLY A 72 -10.91 -5.03 8.34
N ASP A 73 -11.24 -4.50 7.17
CA ASP A 73 -10.39 -4.53 5.98
C ASP A 73 -9.05 -3.82 6.21
N GLY A 74 -9.07 -2.56 6.68
CA GLY A 74 -7.85 -1.79 6.93
C GLY A 74 -6.90 -2.45 7.94
N VAL A 75 -7.43 -3.01 9.03
CA VAL A 75 -6.63 -3.76 10.02
C VAL A 75 -6.14 -5.08 9.44
N GLY A 76 -7.00 -5.81 8.73
CA GLY A 76 -6.68 -7.10 8.10
C GLY A 76 -5.62 -6.98 7.00
N SER A 77 -5.72 -5.97 6.14
CA SER A 77 -4.73 -5.62 5.12
C SER A 77 -3.38 -5.31 5.77
N THR A 78 -3.37 -4.50 6.83
CA THR A 78 -2.13 -4.20 7.57
C THR A 78 -1.47 -5.46 8.13
N VAL A 79 -2.24 -6.35 8.76
CA VAL A 79 -1.73 -7.64 9.28
C VAL A 79 -1.18 -8.49 8.14
N THR A 80 -1.89 -8.57 7.01
CA THR A 80 -1.46 -9.32 5.82
C THR A 80 -0.16 -8.78 5.25
N GLN A 81 0.01 -7.46 5.18
CA GLN A 81 1.23 -6.83 4.68
C GLN A 81 2.43 -7.13 5.58
N VAL A 82 2.31 -6.95 6.90
CA VAL A 82 3.45 -7.13 7.82
C VAL A 82 3.78 -8.59 8.10
N THR A 83 2.85 -9.52 7.83
CA THR A 83 3.06 -10.96 8.01
C THR A 83 3.26 -11.68 6.69
N LEU A 84 2.18 -11.91 5.93
CA LEU A 84 2.17 -12.73 4.73
C LEU A 84 3.05 -12.14 3.62
N VAL A 85 2.85 -10.87 3.26
CA VAL A 85 3.58 -10.26 2.14
C VAL A 85 5.08 -10.22 2.45
N LEU A 86 5.48 -9.75 3.63
CA LEU A 86 6.89 -9.74 4.05
C LEU A 86 7.48 -11.15 4.15
N ALA A 87 6.73 -12.17 4.57
CA ALA A 87 7.20 -13.55 4.61
C ALA A 87 7.46 -14.12 3.21
N ILE A 88 6.63 -13.77 2.22
CA ILE A 88 6.78 -14.24 0.84
C ILE A 88 8.07 -13.69 0.19
N LEU A 89 8.51 -12.47 0.55
CA LEU A 89 9.69 -11.84 -0.06
C LEU A 89 10.96 -12.72 -0.01
N PRO A 90 11.45 -13.19 1.15
CA PRO A 90 12.62 -14.07 1.20
C PRO A 90 12.33 -15.49 0.71
N LEU A 91 11.08 -15.96 0.81
CA LEU A 91 10.68 -17.30 0.33
C LEU A 91 10.78 -17.41 -1.19
N VAL A 92 10.41 -16.34 -1.91
CA VAL A 92 10.43 -16.30 -3.39
C VAL A 92 11.70 -15.64 -3.91
N GLY A 93 12.14 -14.55 -3.29
CA GLY A 93 13.28 -13.74 -3.73
C GLY A 93 14.64 -14.21 -3.23
N GLY A 94 14.69 -15.20 -2.33
CA GLY A 94 15.91 -15.64 -1.67
C GLY A 94 16.37 -14.70 -0.55
N SER A 95 17.51 -15.02 0.08
CA SER A 95 18.06 -14.22 1.18
C SER A 95 18.68 -12.91 0.67
N PHE A 96 18.34 -11.79 1.31
CA PHE A 96 18.93 -10.48 1.05
C PHE A 96 19.17 -9.71 2.35
N VAL A 97 20.15 -8.81 2.33
CA VAL A 97 20.52 -8.00 3.51
C VAL A 97 19.69 -6.72 3.54
N VAL A 98 19.06 -6.45 4.68
CA VAL A 98 18.34 -5.20 4.93
C VAL A 98 18.97 -4.46 6.10
N GLY A 99 19.10 -3.14 5.98
CA GLY A 99 19.61 -2.30 7.07
C GLY A 99 18.69 -2.35 8.27
N ARG A 100 19.13 -2.98 9.37
CA ARG A 100 18.34 -3.16 10.60
C ARG A 100 17.70 -1.86 11.11
N SER A 101 18.47 -0.77 11.14
CA SER A 101 17.97 0.54 11.59
C SER A 101 16.86 1.11 10.70
N ARG A 102 16.86 0.76 9.41
CA ARG A 102 15.88 1.22 8.42
C ARG A 102 14.54 0.54 8.60
N VAL A 103 14.52 -0.74 8.98
CA VAL A 103 13.29 -1.52 9.17
C VAL A 103 12.77 -1.47 10.60
N LEU A 104 13.67 -1.44 11.59
CA LEU A 104 13.28 -1.50 13.00
C LEU A 104 12.40 -0.30 13.39
N ALA A 105 12.75 0.91 12.95
CA ALA A 105 11.98 2.10 13.28
C ALA A 105 10.55 2.07 12.68
N PRO A 106 10.36 1.90 11.36
CA PRO A 106 9.03 1.69 10.78
C PRO A 106 8.27 0.52 11.40
N GLY A 107 8.92 -0.63 11.62
CA GLY A 107 8.26 -1.81 12.19
C GLY A 107 7.72 -1.58 13.60
N LEU A 108 8.49 -0.91 14.47
CA LEU A 108 8.03 -0.52 15.80
C LEU A 108 6.91 0.54 15.75
N LEU A 109 6.98 1.46 14.79
CA LEU A 109 5.93 2.46 14.59
C LEU A 109 4.62 1.81 14.12
N THR A 110 4.68 0.84 13.21
CA THR A 110 3.52 0.05 12.77
C THR A 110 2.94 -0.76 13.93
N ALA A 111 3.78 -1.44 14.72
CA ALA A 111 3.32 -2.15 15.91
C ALA A 111 2.65 -1.20 16.92
N GLY A 112 3.24 -0.02 17.15
CA GLY A 112 2.65 1.01 17.99
C GLY A 112 1.32 1.55 17.45
N ALA A 113 1.16 1.69 16.13
CA ALA A 113 -0.09 2.09 15.50
C ALA A 113 -1.18 1.04 15.68
N LEU A 114 -0.87 -0.25 15.52
CA LEU A 114 -1.82 -1.35 15.78
C LEU A 114 -2.27 -1.38 17.24
N LEU A 115 -1.34 -1.18 18.20
CA LEU A 115 -1.67 -1.03 19.61
C LEU A 115 -2.52 0.22 19.88
N GLY A 116 -2.23 1.32 19.19
CA GLY A 116 -3.00 2.56 19.24
C GLY A 116 -4.44 2.33 18.80
N ILE A 117 -4.66 1.65 17.67
CA ILE A 117 -6.00 1.28 17.19
C ILE A 117 -6.74 0.45 18.25
N ALA A 118 -6.09 -0.57 18.82
CA ALA A 118 -6.70 -1.40 19.86
C ALA A 118 -7.10 -0.60 21.11
N ALA A 119 -6.32 0.42 21.47
CA ALA A 119 -6.64 1.31 22.59
C ALA A 119 -7.79 2.28 22.26
N LEU A 120 -7.78 2.87 21.06
CA LEU A 120 -8.81 3.82 20.61
C LEU A 120 -10.17 3.14 20.44
N LEU A 121 -10.20 1.89 19.97
CA LEU A 121 -11.42 1.10 19.81
C LEU A 121 -11.89 0.40 21.11
N GLY A 122 -11.24 0.66 22.25
CA GLY A 122 -11.55 -0.01 23.52
C GLY A 122 -12.96 0.26 24.05
N ASP A 123 -13.57 1.38 23.64
CA ASP A 123 -14.95 1.75 23.96
C ASP A 123 -15.97 1.32 22.88
N GLY A 124 -15.50 0.63 21.84
CA GLY A 124 -16.30 0.16 20.71
C GLY A 124 -16.70 1.25 19.70
N HIS A 125 -16.22 2.48 19.84
CA HIS A 125 -16.60 3.59 18.96
C HIS A 125 -15.39 4.11 18.19
N PHE A 126 -15.47 4.13 16.85
CA PHE A 126 -14.45 4.74 16.01
C PHE A 126 -14.88 6.14 15.57
N SER A 127 -14.32 7.15 16.22
CA SER A 127 -14.71 8.55 16.09
C SER A 127 -13.77 9.35 15.19
N ARG A 128 -14.18 10.59 14.87
CA ARG A 128 -13.33 11.54 14.13
C ARG A 128 -12.04 11.87 14.86
N SER A 129 -12.08 11.90 16.20
CA SER A 129 -10.88 12.12 17.03
C SER A 129 -9.89 10.98 16.87
N ASP A 130 -10.35 9.73 16.80
CA ASP A 130 -9.48 8.56 16.62
C ASP A 130 -8.79 8.60 15.26
N GLY A 131 -9.54 8.96 14.21
CA GLY A 131 -8.99 9.20 12.88
C GLY A 131 -7.91 10.30 12.87
N ILE A 132 -8.14 11.42 13.56
CA ILE A 132 -7.14 12.50 13.69
C ILE A 132 -5.89 12.00 14.43
N ILE A 133 -6.05 11.26 15.52
CA ILE A 133 -4.93 10.69 16.29
C ILE A 133 -4.11 9.76 15.39
N LEU A 134 -4.74 8.86 14.64
CA LEU A 134 -4.05 7.95 13.71
C LEU A 134 -3.34 8.70 12.58
N MET A 135 -3.94 9.74 12.02
CA MET A 135 -3.27 10.61 11.05
C MET A 135 -2.02 11.28 11.64
N LEU A 136 -2.11 11.79 12.87
CA LEU A 136 -0.97 12.38 13.56
C LEU A 136 0.12 11.35 13.84
N MET A 137 -0.25 10.13 14.22
CA MET A 137 0.69 9.01 14.37
C MET A 137 1.39 8.69 13.05
N TRP A 138 0.67 8.69 11.93
CA TRP A 138 1.23 8.46 10.60
C TRP A 138 2.21 9.58 10.19
N VAL A 139 1.86 10.85 10.42
CA VAL A 139 2.74 12.00 10.16
C VAL A 139 4.00 11.93 11.03
N LEU A 140 3.84 11.64 12.32
CA LEU A 140 4.96 11.49 13.25
C LEU A 140 5.86 10.32 12.87
N ALA A 141 5.29 9.18 12.52
CA ALA A 141 6.02 8.01 12.05
C ALA A 141 6.85 8.34 10.81
N SER A 142 6.23 8.98 9.81
CA SER A 142 6.91 9.41 8.59
C SER A 142 8.05 10.39 8.89
N ALA A 143 7.83 11.36 9.79
CA ALA A 143 8.87 12.29 10.22
C ALA A 143 10.04 11.57 10.92
N ILE A 144 9.76 10.62 11.82
CA ILE A 144 10.80 9.83 12.49
C ILE A 144 11.63 9.04 11.48
N VAL A 145 10.99 8.42 10.48
CA VAL A 145 11.69 7.67 9.43
C VAL A 145 12.55 8.60 8.57
N TRP A 146 12.06 9.79 8.25
CA TRP A 146 12.82 10.83 7.54
C TRP A 146 14.08 11.24 8.31
N PHE A 147 13.94 11.64 9.59
CA PHE A 147 15.08 12.11 10.38
C PHE A 147 16.10 11.01 10.69
N ARG A 148 15.67 9.75 10.72
CA ARG A 148 16.59 8.60 10.84
C ARG A 148 17.28 8.21 9.54
N ASN A 149 16.77 8.67 8.40
CA ASN A 149 17.32 8.40 7.08
C ASN A 149 17.44 9.72 6.28
N PRO A 150 18.31 10.66 6.69
CA PRO A 150 18.41 11.95 6.01
C PRO A 150 18.94 11.80 4.57
N PRO A 151 18.70 12.80 3.69
CA PRO A 151 19.28 12.84 2.35
C PRO A 151 20.79 12.59 2.35
N GLY A 152 21.24 11.61 1.55
CA GLY A 152 22.64 11.18 1.50
C GLY A 152 23.03 10.06 2.47
N ALA A 153 22.11 9.55 3.29
CA ALA A 153 22.34 8.36 4.12
C ALA A 153 22.42 7.05 3.31
N GLU A 154 21.98 7.08 2.04
CA GLU A 154 22.08 5.98 1.09
C GLU A 154 23.12 6.28 0.00
N PRO A 155 23.82 5.25 -0.52
CA PRO A 155 24.74 5.43 -1.64
C PRO A 155 24.07 6.19 -2.78
N ALA A 156 24.79 7.17 -3.34
CA ALA A 156 24.28 7.96 -4.44
C ALA A 156 23.98 7.04 -5.64
N MET A 157 22.69 6.93 -5.99
CA MET A 157 22.28 6.26 -7.22
C MET A 157 22.63 7.13 -8.43
N ALA A 158 22.82 6.47 -9.58
CA ALA A 158 23.07 7.18 -10.83
C ALA A 158 21.93 8.18 -11.12
N VAL A 159 22.30 9.44 -11.33
CA VAL A 159 21.33 10.50 -11.63
C VAL A 159 20.72 10.23 -13.01
N PRO A 160 19.39 10.20 -13.16
CA PRO A 160 18.75 9.90 -14.43
C PRO A 160 19.05 10.97 -15.48
N SER A 161 19.11 10.58 -16.76
CA SER A 161 19.29 11.50 -17.89
C SER A 161 18.06 12.37 -18.18
N ARG A 162 16.86 11.92 -17.81
CA ARG A 162 15.60 12.64 -18.01
C ARG A 162 15.27 13.56 -16.83
N ARG A 163 14.44 14.58 -17.09
CA ARG A 163 14.01 15.56 -16.08
C ARG A 163 13.24 14.89 -14.92
N LYS A 164 13.36 15.44 -13.72
CA LYS A 164 12.67 14.95 -12.51
C LYS A 164 11.15 14.90 -12.68
N THR A 165 10.57 15.88 -13.35
CA THR A 165 9.12 15.95 -13.63
C THR A 165 8.63 14.78 -14.48
N PHE A 166 9.46 14.29 -15.42
CA PHE A 166 9.15 13.10 -16.21
C PHE A 166 9.07 11.85 -15.32
N HIS A 167 10.03 11.67 -14.41
CA HIS A 167 10.01 10.55 -13.47
C HIS A 167 8.85 10.65 -12.47
N ALA A 168 8.54 11.85 -11.97
CA ALA A 168 7.38 12.07 -11.11
C ALA A 168 6.07 11.72 -11.81
N ALA A 169 5.82 12.29 -13.00
CA ALA A 169 4.60 12.03 -13.77
C ALA A 169 4.42 10.53 -14.08
N ASN A 170 5.49 9.85 -14.51
CA ASN A 170 5.41 8.41 -14.77
C ASN A 170 5.25 7.57 -13.50
N THR A 171 5.75 8.03 -12.34
CA THR A 171 5.51 7.35 -11.06
C THR A 171 4.02 7.38 -10.72
N PHE A 172 3.40 8.56 -10.73
CA PHE A 172 1.97 8.70 -10.43
C PHE A 172 1.08 7.98 -11.46
N MET A 173 1.40 8.10 -12.76
CA MET A 173 0.68 7.37 -13.81
C MET A 173 0.79 5.85 -13.62
N SER A 174 1.98 5.35 -13.27
CA SER A 174 2.16 3.92 -13.03
C SER A 174 1.39 3.46 -11.78
N LEU A 175 1.40 4.23 -10.69
CA LEU A 175 0.60 3.91 -9.49
C LEU A 175 -0.90 3.90 -9.79
N ALA A 176 -1.40 4.84 -10.59
CA ALA A 176 -2.79 4.83 -11.04
C ALA A 176 -3.12 3.57 -11.87
N LEU A 177 -2.21 3.12 -12.73
CA LEU A 177 -2.35 1.88 -13.49
C LEU A 177 -2.26 0.63 -12.60
N VAL A 178 -1.46 0.64 -11.53
CA VAL A 178 -1.45 -0.42 -10.51
C VAL A 178 -2.83 -0.53 -9.89
N GLY A 179 -3.38 0.58 -9.41
CA GLY A 179 -4.72 0.63 -8.83
C GLY A 179 -5.79 0.13 -9.79
N ALA A 180 -5.80 0.65 -11.02
CA ALA A 180 -6.76 0.21 -12.04
C ALA A 180 -6.68 -1.29 -12.35
N GLY A 181 -5.47 -1.84 -12.45
CA GLY A 181 -5.26 -3.27 -12.67
C GLY A 181 -5.71 -4.14 -11.49
N ALA A 182 -5.39 -3.71 -10.27
CA ALA A 182 -5.81 -4.40 -9.04
C ALA A 182 -7.34 -4.37 -8.89
N THR A 183 -7.96 -3.20 -9.05
CA THR A 183 -9.42 -3.04 -9.01
C THR A 183 -10.13 -3.88 -10.06
N ALA A 184 -9.63 -3.93 -11.30
CA ALA A 184 -10.18 -4.80 -12.34
C ALA A 184 -10.12 -6.28 -11.94
N ALA A 185 -9.02 -6.71 -11.31
CA ALA A 185 -8.90 -8.09 -10.85
C ALA A 185 -9.87 -8.42 -9.71
N VAL A 186 -10.04 -7.50 -8.75
CA VAL A 186 -11.01 -7.62 -7.67
C VAL A 186 -12.43 -7.74 -8.22
N PHE A 187 -12.85 -6.86 -9.14
CA PHE A 187 -14.17 -6.94 -9.76
C PHE A 187 -14.40 -8.28 -10.46
N GLY A 188 -13.40 -8.81 -11.17
CA GLY A 188 -13.54 -10.10 -11.83
C GLY A 188 -13.68 -11.25 -10.84
N PHE A 189 -13.05 -11.14 -9.68
CA PHE A 189 -13.16 -12.11 -8.61
C PHE A 189 -14.53 -12.07 -7.92
N ILE A 190 -15.06 -10.88 -7.66
CA ILE A 190 -16.39 -10.67 -7.06
C ILE A 190 -17.47 -11.32 -7.95
N GLU A 191 -17.49 -10.98 -9.23
CA GLU A 191 -18.49 -11.48 -10.19
C GLU A 191 -18.46 -13.01 -10.33
N ILE A 192 -17.25 -13.60 -10.35
CA ILE A 192 -17.11 -15.06 -10.33
C ILE A 192 -17.68 -15.62 -9.03
N SER A 193 -17.33 -15.03 -7.88
CA SER A 193 -17.77 -15.50 -6.57
C SER A 193 -19.30 -15.45 -6.42
N GLU A 194 -19.95 -14.42 -6.96
CA GLU A 194 -21.42 -14.31 -7.02
C GLU A 194 -22.04 -15.39 -7.90
N GLU A 195 -21.48 -15.66 -9.09
CA GLU A 195 -21.96 -16.75 -9.97
C GLU A 195 -21.88 -18.13 -9.29
N PHE A 196 -20.91 -18.33 -8.39
CA PHE A 196 -20.75 -19.56 -7.60
C PHE A 196 -21.53 -19.57 -6.27
N GLY A 197 -22.27 -18.50 -5.95
CA GLY A 197 -23.06 -18.40 -4.72
C GLY A 197 -22.22 -18.34 -3.45
N VAL A 198 -20.99 -17.81 -3.54
CA VAL A 198 -20.14 -17.57 -2.38
C VAL A 198 -20.80 -16.51 -1.49
N PRO A 199 -20.86 -16.71 -0.15
CA PRO A 199 -21.44 -15.72 0.74
C PRO A 199 -20.78 -14.35 0.60
N GLU A 200 -21.60 -13.30 0.53
CA GLU A 200 -21.17 -11.90 0.37
C GLU A 200 -20.14 -11.47 1.43
N PHE A 201 -20.25 -11.99 2.66
CA PHE A 201 -19.25 -11.77 3.71
C PHE A 201 -17.83 -12.25 3.33
N ILE A 202 -17.72 -13.38 2.63
CA ILE A 202 -16.41 -13.88 2.18
C ILE A 202 -15.89 -13.03 1.03
N ILE A 203 -16.78 -12.56 0.15
CA ILE A 203 -16.45 -11.70 -0.98
C ILE A 203 -15.95 -10.33 -0.49
N ALA A 204 -16.60 -9.77 0.53
CA ALA A 204 -16.27 -8.49 1.14
C ALA A 204 -14.88 -8.44 1.80
N PHE A 205 -14.27 -9.58 2.09
CA PHE A 205 -12.87 -9.65 2.55
C PHE A 205 -11.86 -9.40 1.42
N PHE A 206 -12.28 -9.56 0.16
CA PHE A 206 -11.43 -9.44 -1.02
C PHE A 206 -11.75 -8.19 -1.86
N ALA A 207 -12.69 -7.35 -1.42
CA ALA A 207 -13.25 -6.20 -2.15
C ALA A 207 -12.88 -4.86 -1.50
#